data_AF-A0A821LKC8-F1
#
_entry.id   AF-A0A821LKC8-F1
#
_cell.length_a   1.000
_cell.length_b   1.000
_cell.length_c   1.000
_cell.angle_alpha   90.00
_cell.angle_beta   90.00
_cell.angle_gamma   90.00
#
_symmetry.space_group_name_H-M   'P 1'
#
loop_
_entity.id
_entity.type
_entity.pdbx_description
1 polymer ?
#
loop_
_entity_poly.entity_id
_entity_poly.type
_entity_poly.pdbx_seq_one_letter_code
_entity_poly.pdbx_strand_id
1 'polypeptide(L)' 'MQTDGKGEQPVAYMSQKLNKQQQNWNATEKECFAVVSSIRKWHHYVAGRNFIVRTDHHAL' A
#
# COMPACT_ATOMS: atom_id res chain seq x y z
N MET A 1 10.43 -7.75 6.91
CA MET A 1 11.71 -8.48 7.03
C MET A 1 11.80 -9.44 5.87
N GLN A 2 12.84 -9.37 5.04
CA GLN A 2 13.13 -10.40 4.03
C GLN A 2 13.71 -11.61 4.74
N THR A 3 13.15 -12.79 4.52
CA THR A 3 13.49 -14.03 5.24
C THR A 3 14.37 -14.96 4.42
N ASP A 4 15.42 -14.45 3.77
CA ASP A 4 16.43 -15.25 3.06
C ASP A 4 15.83 -16.41 2.22
N GLY A 5 14.75 -16.11 1.48
CA GLY A 5 14.04 -17.06 0.62
C GLY A 5 13.03 -18.00 1.32
N LYS A 6 12.90 -17.97 2.64
CA LYS A 6 11.95 -18.79 3.42
C LYS A 6 10.78 -17.93 3.92
N GLY A 7 9.80 -17.63 3.04
CA GLY A 7 8.58 -16.89 3.41
C GLY A 7 8.14 -15.86 2.37
N GLU A 8 7.18 -14.99 2.73
CA GLU A 8 6.74 -13.87 1.87
C GLU A 8 7.92 -12.96 1.54
N GLN A 9 8.28 -12.90 0.25
CA GLN A 9 9.34 -12.01 -0.24
C GLN A 9 8.72 -10.77 -0.90
N PRO A 10 9.27 -9.57 -0.64
CA PRO A 10 8.81 -8.34 -1.27
C PRO A 10 9.18 -8.35 -2.75
N VAL A 11 8.19 -8.13 -3.61
CA VAL A 11 8.38 -8.04 -5.07
C VAL A 11 8.84 -6.64 -5.47
N ALA A 12 8.28 -5.61 -4.83
CA ALA A 12 8.61 -4.21 -5.06
C ALA A 12 8.25 -3.36 -3.85
N TYR A 13 8.89 -2.18 -3.75
CA TYR A 13 8.57 -1.16 -2.78
C TYR A 13 8.10 0.11 -3.49
N MET A 14 7.10 0.79 -2.93
CA MET A 14 6.61 2.07 -3.42
C MET A 14 6.46 3.04 -2.26
N SER A 15 6.88 4.28 -2.47
CA SER A 15 6.55 5.41 -1.60
C SER A 15 6.20 6.61 -2.45
N GLN A 16 5.30 7.46 -1.94
CA GLN A 16 4.86 8.67 -2.64
C GLN A 16 4.83 9.84 -1.65
N LYS A 17 5.43 10.97 -2.05
CA LYS A 17 5.38 12.19 -1.24
C LYS A 17 3.95 12.77 -1.29
N LEU A 18 3.43 13.11 -0.13
CA LEU A 18 2.16 13.82 0.01
C LEU A 18 2.33 15.29 -0.36
N ASN A 19 1.37 15.85 -1.10
CA ASN A 19 1.31 17.29 -1.34
C ASN A 19 0.90 18.06 -0.07
N LYS A 20 0.96 19.41 -0.11
CA LYS A 20 0.69 20.26 1.06
C LYS A 20 -0.71 20.01 1.66
N GLN A 21 -1.71 19.78 0.83
CA GLN A 21 -3.07 19.52 1.26
C GLN A 21 -3.20 18.12 1.89
N GLN A 22 -2.59 17.12 1.27
CA GLN A 22 -2.59 15.74 1.71
C GLN A 22 -1.83 15.52 3.01
N GLN A 23 -0.83 16.37 3.30
CA GLN A 23 -0.13 16.32 4.59
C GLN A 23 -1.06 16.62 5.77
N ASN A 24 -2.12 17.41 5.54
CA ASN A 24 -3.12 17.74 6.57
C ASN A 24 -4.23 16.69 6.72
N TRP A 25 -4.25 15.66 5.87
CA TRP A 25 -5.20 14.55 6.00
C TRP A 25 -4.99 13.76 7.30
N ASN A 26 -6.07 13.16 7.79
CA ASN A 26 -6.01 12.23 8.90
C ASN A 26 -5.30 10.92 8.48
N ALA A 27 -5.00 10.05 9.45
CA ALA A 27 -4.29 8.79 9.17
C ALA A 27 -5.06 7.89 8.19
N THR A 28 -6.36 7.71 8.42
CA THR A 28 -7.25 6.89 7.58
C THR A 28 -7.27 7.35 6.12
N GLU A 29 -7.35 8.66 5.88
CA GLU A 29 -7.30 9.26 4.54
C GLU A 29 -5.96 9.01 3.85
N LYS A 30 -4.85 9.17 4.57
CA LYS A 30 -3.49 8.92 4.06
C LYS A 30 -3.29 7.45 3.71
N GLU A 31 -3.78 6.55 4.54
CA GLU A 31 -3.71 5.11 4.29
C GLU A 31 -4.58 4.69 3.11
N CYS A 32 -5.83 5.17 3.04
CA CYS A 32 -6.70 4.93 1.89
C CYS A 32 -6.04 5.41 0.58
N PHE A 33 -5.44 6.60 0.61
CA PHE A 33 -4.69 7.12 -0.53
C PHE A 33 -3.48 6.25 -0.91
N ALA A 34 -2.74 5.74 0.09
CA ALA A 34 -1.62 4.84 -0.16
C ALA A 34 -2.07 3.52 -0.81
N VAL A 35 -3.19 2.96 -0.37
CA VAL A 35 -3.79 1.73 -0.96
C VAL A 35 -4.20 1.98 -2.40
N VAL A 36 -4.98 3.03 -2.67
CA VAL A 36 -5.44 3.37 -4.03
C VAL A 36 -4.27 3.64 -4.96
N SER A 37 -3.25 4.38 -4.49
CA SER A 37 -2.06 4.70 -5.27
C SER A 37 -1.25 3.45 -5.60
N SER A 38 -1.12 2.52 -4.64
CA SER A 38 -0.42 1.25 -4.84
C SER A 38 -1.14 0.34 -5.84
N ILE A 39 -2.47 0.22 -5.76
CA ILE A 39 -3.27 -0.57 -6.71
C ILE A 39 -3.14 0.00 -8.13
N ARG A 40 -3.17 1.33 -8.28
CA ARG A 40 -2.98 1.98 -9.58
C ARG A 40 -1.58 1.72 -10.14
N LYS A 41 -0.53 1.85 -9.32
CA LYS A 41 0.86 1.62 -9.75
C LYS A 41 1.09 0.16 -10.17
N TRP A 42 0.57 -0.77 -9.39
CA TRP A 42 0.79 -2.21 -9.55
C TRP A 42 -0.37 -2.91 -10.23
N HIS A 43 -1.21 -2.18 -10.98
CA HIS A 43 -2.36 -2.74 -11.69
C HIS A 43 -1.98 -3.95 -12.54
N HIS A 44 -0.83 -3.91 -13.21
CA HIS A 44 -0.30 -5.04 -13.99
C HIS A 44 0.02 -6.30 -13.17
N TYR A 45 0.24 -6.18 -11.85
CA TYR A 45 0.44 -7.31 -10.94
C TYR A 45 -0.85 -7.79 -10.29
N VAL A 46 -1.73 -6.87 -9.88
CA VAL A 46 -2.89 -7.18 -9.02
C VAL A 46 -4.22 -7.29 -9.78
N ALA A 47 -4.33 -6.72 -10.98
CA ALA A 47 -5.59 -6.73 -11.72
C ALA A 47 -6.05 -8.16 -12.06
N GLY A 48 -7.35 -8.41 -11.89
CA GLY A 48 -7.96 -9.72 -12.18
C GLY A 48 -7.60 -10.82 -11.19
N ARG A 49 -6.93 -10.50 -10.08
CA ARG A 49 -6.56 -11.46 -9.03
C ARG A 49 -7.13 -11.03 -7.69
N ASN A 50 -7.48 -11.99 -6.85
CA ASN A 50 -7.77 -11.72 -5.46
C ASN A 50 -6.45 -11.44 -4.72
N PHE A 51 -6.41 -10.35 -3.97
CA PHE A 51 -5.25 -9.98 -3.16
C PHE A 51 -5.71 -9.44 -1.80
N ILE A 52 -4.80 -9.49 -0.82
CA ILE A 52 -5.04 -9.01 0.55
C ILE A 52 -4.20 -7.77 0.77
N VAL A 53 -4.84 -6.69 1.19
CA VAL A 53 -4.18 -5.48 1.66
C VAL A 53 -4.03 -5.58 3.18
N ARG A 54 -2.81 -5.42 3.69
CA ARG A 54 -2.53 -5.36 5.13
C ARG A 54 -2.13 -3.94 5.49
N THR A 55 -2.96 -3.25 6.26
CA THR A 55 -2.68 -1.92 6.86
C THR A 55 -2.65 -2.06 8.37
N ASP A 56 -1.91 -1.18 9.04
CA ASP A 56 -1.83 -1.13 10.50
C ASP A 56 -3.09 -0.52 11.13
N HIS A 57 -3.86 0.26 10.37
CA HIS A 57 -5.16 0.75 10.82
C HIS A 57 -6.25 -0.31 10.70
N HIS A 58 -6.74 -0.76 11.84
CA HIS A 58 -8.05 -1.39 11.97
C HIS A 58 -9.08 -0.27 12.14
N ALA A 59 -9.83 0.04 11.07
CA ALA A 59 -11.05 0.83 11.20
C ALA A 59 -12.05 -0.03 11.99
N LEU A 60 -12.21 0.27 13.28
CA LEU A 60 -13.08 -0.43 14.22
C LEU A 60 -14.36 0.38 14.43
#